data_AF-A0A919S667-F1
#
_entry.id   AF-A0A919S667-F1
#
_cell.length_a   1.000
_cell.length_b   1.000
_cell.length_c   1.000
_cell.angle_alpha   90.00
_cell.angle_beta   90.00
_cell.angle_gamma   90.00
#
_symmetry.space_group_name_H-M   'P 1'
#
loop_
_entity.id
_entity.type
_entity.pdbx_description
1 polymer ?
#
loop_
_entity_poly.entity_id
_entity_poly.type
_entity_poly.pdbx_seq_one_letter_code
_entity_poly.pdbx_strand_id
1 'polypeptide(L)'
;MRRWIPAVALLALVAACDATVPRPAPSVSAAWAPPPLRLPAIAAGTPCPVTPPTPASPPGEPVLGDGPVHPVAYYFGHPGTVLRLRPADRHPDGTYEVKVRWTSAGYRGPVLIRAGRIDGPGTALSAFSYTGEDRDGGHYAVIENDPGDLPGTTTVSGPGCYAIQADGTTFSTTIVFLARS
;
A
#
# COMPACT_ATOMS: atom_id res chain seq x y z
N MET A 1 6.72 -23.05 -88.58
CA MET A 1 6.24 -21.65 -88.39
C MET A 1 5.85 -21.45 -86.94
N ARG A 2 6.31 -20.33 -86.39
CA ARG A 2 6.37 -19.92 -84.98
C ARG A 2 4.98 -19.68 -84.38
N ARG A 3 4.70 -20.21 -83.19
CA ARG A 3 3.65 -19.70 -82.28
C ARG A 3 4.19 -19.68 -80.85
N TRP A 4 4.48 -18.48 -80.37
CA TRP A 4 4.85 -18.17 -78.99
C TRP A 4 3.57 -17.98 -78.17
N ILE A 5 3.54 -18.54 -76.97
CA ILE A 5 2.55 -18.22 -75.93
C ILE A 5 3.33 -17.56 -74.79
N PRO A 6 3.02 -16.32 -74.38
CA PRO A 6 3.67 -15.70 -73.24
C PRO A 6 3.01 -16.22 -71.95
N ALA A 7 3.81 -16.76 -71.03
CA ALA A 7 3.39 -17.00 -69.66
C ALA A 7 3.39 -15.66 -68.92
N VAL A 8 2.21 -15.21 -68.48
CA VAL A 8 2.04 -14.05 -67.61
C VAL A 8 2.37 -14.48 -66.18
N ALA A 9 3.48 -14.00 -65.64
CA ALA A 9 3.83 -14.16 -64.24
C ALA A 9 3.11 -13.08 -63.42
N LEU A 10 2.15 -13.49 -62.57
CA LEU A 10 1.59 -12.62 -61.54
C LEU A 10 2.63 -12.43 -60.43
N LEU A 11 3.19 -11.23 -60.33
CA LEU A 11 3.90 -10.77 -59.13
C LEU A 11 2.87 -10.34 -58.07
N ALA A 12 2.73 -11.14 -57.02
CA ALA A 12 2.02 -10.74 -55.82
C ALA A 12 2.92 -9.81 -55.00
N LEU A 13 2.62 -8.51 -54.98
CA LEU A 13 3.19 -7.56 -54.03
C LEU A 13 2.57 -7.82 -52.65
N VAL A 14 3.33 -8.47 -51.77
CA VAL A 14 2.99 -8.51 -50.34
C VAL A 14 3.39 -7.15 -49.76
N ALA A 15 2.42 -6.26 -49.61
CA ALA A 15 2.60 -5.04 -48.82
C ALA A 15 2.78 -5.45 -47.36
N ALA A 16 4.02 -5.46 -46.89
CA ALA A 16 4.32 -5.58 -45.47
C ALA A 16 3.84 -4.29 -44.79
N CYS A 17 2.66 -4.35 -44.17
CA CYS A 17 2.26 -3.33 -43.22
C CYS A 17 3.18 -3.45 -42.01
N ASP A 18 4.17 -2.56 -41.92
CA ASP A 18 4.88 -2.29 -40.66
C ASP A 18 3.87 -1.69 -39.67
N ALA A 19 3.13 -2.57 -39.00
CA ALA A 19 2.32 -2.22 -37.86
C ALA A 19 3.28 -1.86 -36.72
N THR A 20 3.66 -0.59 -36.65
CA THR A 20 4.32 -0.02 -35.48
C THR A 20 3.34 -0.16 -34.32
N VAL A 21 3.52 -1.19 -33.50
CA VAL A 21 2.75 -1.38 -32.27
C VAL A 21 3.02 -0.16 -31.39
N PRO A 22 1.99 0.63 -31.01
CA PRO A 22 2.17 1.74 -30.10
C PRO A 22 2.76 1.21 -28.80
N ARG A 23 3.96 1.68 -28.43
CA ARG A 23 4.55 1.37 -27.12
C ARG A 23 3.61 1.95 -26.06
N PRO A 24 3.07 1.15 -25.12
CA PRO A 24 2.23 1.69 -24.07
C PRO A 24 3.02 2.77 -23.32
N ALA A 25 2.43 3.96 -23.18
CA ALA A 25 2.99 5.00 -22.34
C ALA A 25 3.14 4.44 -20.92
N PRO A 26 4.25 4.73 -20.20
CA PRO A 26 4.38 4.30 -18.81
C PRO A 26 3.18 4.84 -18.03
N SER A 27 2.47 3.95 -17.35
CA SER A 27 1.36 4.34 -16.48
C SER A 27 1.90 5.30 -15.41
N VAL A 28 1.11 6.31 -15.03
CA VAL A 28 1.48 7.29 -13.96
C VAL A 28 1.88 6.56 -12.67
N SER A 29 1.29 5.38 -12.43
CA SER A 29 1.60 4.42 -11.36
C SER A 29 3.04 3.86 -11.40
N ALA A 30 3.61 3.66 -12.58
CA ALA A 30 4.99 3.17 -12.75
C ALA A 30 6.04 4.29 -12.59
N ALA A 31 5.64 5.56 -12.74
CA ALA A 31 6.54 6.71 -12.66
C ALA A 31 6.60 7.36 -11.27
N TRP A 32 5.68 7.03 -10.37
CA TRP A 32 5.67 7.59 -9.01
C TRP A 32 6.84 7.03 -8.18
N ALA A 33 7.63 7.92 -7.59
CA ALA A 33 8.66 7.59 -6.62
C ALA A 33 8.18 8.02 -5.22
N PRO A 34 8.09 7.10 -4.25
CA PRO A 34 7.68 7.44 -2.89
C PRO A 34 8.75 8.29 -2.20
N PRO A 35 8.37 9.15 -1.23
CA PRO A 35 9.34 9.84 -0.40
C PRO A 35 10.19 8.84 0.42
N PRO A 36 11.33 9.25 0.99
CA PRO A 36 12.11 8.38 1.87
C PRO A 36 11.30 7.90 3.07
N LEU A 37 11.63 6.71 3.59
CA LEU A 37 11.07 6.21 4.83
C LEU A 37 11.59 7.06 6.01
N ARG A 38 10.68 7.61 6.80
CA ARG A 38 10.91 8.59 7.87
C ARG A 38 10.13 8.17 9.13
N LEU A 39 10.47 7.00 9.67
CA LEU A 39 9.91 6.58 10.96
C LEU A 39 10.68 7.26 12.11
N PRO A 40 9.99 7.77 13.15
CA PRO A 40 10.67 8.25 14.35
C PRO A 40 11.40 7.09 15.03
N ALA A 41 12.47 7.39 15.76
CA ALA A 41 13.07 6.45 16.70
C ALA A 41 12.88 7.01 18.11
N ILE A 42 12.49 6.15 19.05
CA ILE A 42 12.34 6.50 20.46
C ILE A 42 13.21 5.59 21.31
N ALA A 43 13.67 6.09 22.46
CA ALA A 43 14.43 5.27 23.38
C ALA A 43 13.55 4.15 23.96
N ALA A 44 14.10 2.95 24.09
CA ALA A 44 13.41 1.82 24.70
C ALA A 44 12.89 2.19 26.10
N GLY A 45 11.65 1.79 26.41
CA GLY A 45 10.99 2.11 27.69
C GLY A 45 10.35 3.50 27.76
N THR A 46 10.57 4.37 26.76
CA THR A 46 9.81 5.62 26.63
C THR A 46 8.34 5.31 26.36
N PRO A 47 7.38 6.05 26.94
CA PRO A 47 5.98 5.93 26.56
C PRO A 47 5.80 6.07 25.04
N CYS A 48 5.06 5.14 24.44
CA CYS A 48 4.81 5.16 23.00
C CYS A 48 3.98 6.41 22.63
N PRO A 49 4.48 7.31 21.76
CA PRO A 49 3.79 8.55 21.42
C PRO A 49 2.69 8.25 20.38
N VAL A 50 1.65 7.54 20.81
CA VAL A 50 0.57 7.07 19.95
C VAL A 50 -0.16 8.22 19.26
N THR A 51 -0.51 8.01 17.99
CA THR A 51 -1.38 8.92 17.24
C THR A 51 -2.79 8.82 17.79
N PRO A 52 -3.39 9.91 18.29
CA PRO A 52 -4.76 9.88 18.80
C PRO A 52 -5.76 9.69 17.65
N PRO A 53 -6.90 9.02 17.89
CA PRO A 53 -7.99 8.95 16.93
C PRO A 53 -8.58 10.33 16.65
N THR A 54 -8.87 10.61 15.39
CA THR A 54 -9.57 11.80 14.93
C THR A 54 -10.90 11.42 14.27
N PRO A 55 -11.93 12.29 14.32
CA PRO A 55 -13.14 12.07 13.54
C PRO A 55 -12.82 11.99 12.04
N ALA A 56 -13.38 11.00 11.34
CA ALA A 56 -13.26 10.93 9.89
C ALA A 56 -14.01 12.08 9.20
N SER A 57 -13.51 12.50 8.04
CA SER A 57 -14.16 13.45 7.14
C SER A 57 -14.19 12.85 5.72
N PRO A 58 -15.38 12.56 5.14
CA PRO A 58 -16.72 12.76 5.70
C PRO A 58 -17.00 11.91 6.96
N PRO A 59 -18.06 12.21 7.75
CA PRO A 59 -18.33 11.52 9.01
C PRO A 59 -18.39 9.99 8.86
N GLY A 60 -17.68 9.31 9.75
CA GLY A 60 -17.54 7.84 9.77
C GLY A 60 -16.88 7.37 11.06
N GLU A 61 -16.36 6.13 11.06
CA GLU A 61 -15.57 5.61 12.17
C GLU A 61 -14.32 6.48 12.41
N PRO A 62 -13.91 6.77 13.66
CA PRO A 62 -12.67 7.49 13.94
C PRO A 62 -11.45 6.79 13.35
N VAL A 63 -10.45 7.56 12.98
CA VAL A 63 -9.30 7.10 12.18
C VAL A 63 -7.98 7.59 12.78
N LEU A 64 -6.87 7.02 12.34
CA LEU A 64 -5.54 7.42 12.80
C LEU A 64 -4.75 8.12 11.70
N GLY A 65 -4.16 9.26 12.05
CA GLY A 65 -3.38 10.09 11.15
C GLY A 65 -4.22 11.15 10.43
N ASP A 66 -3.52 12.12 9.87
CA ASP A 66 -4.12 13.32 9.26
C ASP A 66 -4.14 13.27 7.72
N GLY A 67 -3.70 12.15 7.12
CA GLY A 67 -3.70 11.94 5.68
C GLY A 67 -5.04 11.40 5.18
N PRO A 68 -5.31 11.44 3.86
CA PRO A 68 -6.57 10.98 3.27
C PRO A 68 -6.66 9.45 3.12
N VAL A 69 -5.61 8.71 3.47
CA VAL A 69 -5.58 7.24 3.54
C VAL A 69 -5.13 6.85 4.94
N HIS A 70 -6.00 6.19 5.68
CA HIS A 70 -5.81 6.00 7.11
C HIS A 70 -6.45 4.69 7.60
N PRO A 71 -5.87 4.04 8.62
CA PRO A 71 -6.50 2.93 9.27
C PRO A 71 -7.65 3.40 10.16
N VAL A 72 -8.65 2.55 10.30
CA VAL A 72 -9.79 2.79 11.19
C VAL A 72 -9.36 2.49 12.63
N ALA A 73 -9.57 3.45 13.54
CA ALA A 73 -9.07 3.41 14.90
C ALA A 73 -9.67 2.26 15.72
N TYR A 74 -10.88 1.78 15.38
CA TYR A 74 -11.52 0.61 16.00
C TYR A 74 -10.61 -0.62 16.07
N TYR A 75 -9.79 -0.84 15.04
CA TYR A 75 -8.88 -2.00 14.96
C TYR A 75 -7.66 -1.87 15.89
N PHE A 76 -7.46 -0.68 16.48
CA PHE A 76 -6.46 -0.38 17.50
C PHE A 76 -7.10 -0.26 18.90
N GLY A 77 -8.17 -1.03 19.13
CA GLY A 77 -8.85 -1.14 20.42
C GLY A 77 -9.54 0.16 20.86
N HIS A 78 -9.95 0.23 22.12
CA HIS A 78 -10.46 1.46 22.73
C HIS A 78 -9.35 2.06 23.62
N PRO A 79 -8.99 3.35 23.46
CA PRO A 79 -9.67 4.37 22.67
C PRO A 79 -9.32 4.40 21.17
N GLY A 80 -8.39 3.58 20.68
CA GLY A 80 -8.01 3.53 19.26
C GLY A 80 -6.51 3.69 19.01
N THR A 81 -5.68 3.29 19.97
CA THR A 81 -4.23 3.54 19.97
C THR A 81 -3.39 2.28 20.22
N VAL A 82 -4.05 1.14 20.47
CA VAL A 82 -3.43 -0.11 20.90
C VAL A 82 -3.85 -1.29 20.01
N LEU A 83 -2.91 -1.79 19.21
CA LEU A 83 -3.06 -3.07 18.51
C LEU A 83 -2.98 -4.22 19.53
N ARG A 84 -4.08 -4.92 19.73
CA ARG A 84 -4.16 -6.03 20.70
C ARG A 84 -3.61 -7.31 20.08
N LEU A 85 -2.60 -7.91 20.71
CA LEU A 85 -1.94 -9.13 20.26
C LEU A 85 -2.51 -10.33 21.00
N ARG A 86 -3.25 -11.22 20.31
CA ARG A 86 -3.85 -12.41 20.93
C ARG A 86 -3.07 -13.66 20.53
N PRO A 87 -3.14 -14.74 21.33
CA PRO A 87 -2.55 -16.03 20.94
C PRO A 87 -3.05 -16.54 19.58
N ALA A 88 -4.30 -16.25 19.22
CA ALA A 88 -4.89 -16.65 17.94
C ALA A 88 -4.33 -15.88 16.73
N ASP A 89 -3.74 -14.70 16.95
CA ASP A 89 -3.15 -13.85 15.91
C ASP A 89 -1.68 -14.21 15.65
N ARG A 90 -1.12 -15.15 16.42
CA ARG A 90 0.31 -15.46 16.42
C ARG A 90 0.66 -16.49 15.34
N HIS A 91 1.61 -16.14 14.47
CA HIS A 91 2.18 -17.03 13.47
C HIS A 91 3.26 -17.95 14.06
N PRO A 92 3.60 -19.07 13.37
CA PRO A 92 4.68 -19.97 13.79
C PRO A 92 6.04 -19.31 13.95
N ASP A 93 6.32 -18.23 13.20
CA ASP A 93 7.55 -17.44 13.28
C ASP A 93 7.59 -16.48 14.49
N GLY A 94 6.50 -16.45 15.27
CA GLY A 94 6.37 -15.63 16.48
C GLY A 94 5.81 -14.23 16.24
N THR A 95 5.59 -13.82 14.99
CA THR A 95 4.91 -12.56 14.66
C THR A 95 3.41 -12.64 14.98
N TYR A 96 2.76 -11.48 15.04
CA TYR A 96 1.32 -11.37 15.25
C TYR A 96 0.71 -10.61 14.08
N GLU A 97 -0.22 -11.22 13.36
CA GLU A 97 -0.97 -10.57 12.28
C GLU A 97 -2.39 -10.26 12.74
N VAL A 98 -2.75 -8.99 12.70
CA VAL A 98 -4.06 -8.52 13.14
C VAL A 98 -4.76 -7.88 11.95
N LYS A 99 -6.03 -8.23 11.74
CA LYS A 99 -6.89 -7.54 10.77
C LYS A 99 -6.95 -6.05 11.11
N VAL A 100 -6.70 -5.19 10.13
CA VAL A 100 -6.84 -3.74 10.24
C VAL A 100 -7.51 -3.22 8.98
N ARG A 101 -8.70 -2.65 9.11
CA ARG A 101 -9.35 -1.97 7.98
C ARG A 101 -8.71 -0.61 7.78
N TRP A 102 -8.40 -0.31 6.53
CA TRP A 102 -8.06 1.02 6.05
C TRP A 102 -9.23 1.61 5.28
N THR A 103 -9.26 2.93 5.21
CA THR A 103 -10.18 3.66 4.36
C THR A 103 -9.45 4.83 3.71
N SER A 104 -10.00 5.31 2.60
CA SER A 104 -9.58 6.56 1.98
C SER A 104 -10.77 7.50 1.80
N ALA A 105 -10.50 8.80 1.88
CA ALA A 105 -11.48 9.84 1.65
C ALA A 105 -10.80 11.03 0.96
N GLY A 106 -11.29 11.41 -0.21
CA GLY A 106 -10.72 12.51 -1.00
C GLY A 106 -9.38 12.16 -1.65
N TYR A 107 -9.06 10.87 -1.81
CA TYR A 107 -7.83 10.42 -2.45
C TYR A 107 -8.07 9.21 -3.35
N ARG A 108 -7.64 9.33 -4.61
CA ARG A 108 -7.47 8.24 -5.57
C ARG A 108 -6.07 8.33 -6.13
N GLY A 109 -5.42 7.19 -6.32
CA GLY A 109 -4.05 7.14 -6.85
C GLY A 109 -3.12 6.21 -6.09
N PRO A 110 -1.83 6.24 -6.44
CA PRO A 110 -0.83 5.35 -5.86
C PRO A 110 -0.58 5.66 -4.39
N VAL A 111 -0.60 4.63 -3.56
CA VAL A 111 -0.25 4.69 -2.13
C VAL A 111 0.82 3.65 -1.82
N LEU A 112 1.75 3.99 -0.93
CA LEU A 112 2.72 3.08 -0.37
C LEU A 112 2.62 3.10 1.15
N ILE A 113 2.45 1.92 1.75
CA ILE A 113 2.40 1.73 3.20
C ILE A 113 3.67 1.03 3.65
N ARG A 114 4.43 1.67 4.55
CA ARG A 114 5.65 1.11 5.14
C ARG A 114 5.55 1.15 6.65
N ALA A 115 6.00 0.10 7.33
CA ALA A 115 5.90 0.02 8.78
C ALA A 115 7.23 -0.39 9.41
N GLY A 116 7.41 -0.06 10.68
CA GLY A 116 8.59 -0.45 11.43
C GLY A 116 8.40 -0.31 12.94
N ARG A 117 9.21 -1.05 13.70
CA ARG A 117 9.34 -0.87 15.14
C ARG A 117 10.20 0.37 15.42
N ILE A 118 9.78 1.18 16.39
CA ILE A 118 10.42 2.47 16.67
C ILE A 118 11.07 2.57 18.05
N ASP A 119 10.80 1.63 18.96
CA ASP A 119 11.36 1.57 20.31
C ASP A 119 12.49 0.54 20.48
N GLY A 120 12.97 -0.05 19.38
CA GLY A 120 14.05 -1.03 19.40
C GLY A 120 14.02 -2.00 18.21
N PRO A 121 14.79 -3.10 18.27
CA PRO A 121 14.83 -4.12 17.22
C PRO A 121 13.49 -4.85 17.07
N GLY A 122 13.08 -5.08 15.82
CA GLY A 122 11.85 -5.78 15.49
C GLY A 122 11.32 -5.34 14.14
N THR A 123 10.27 -6.01 13.67
CA THR A 123 9.68 -5.77 12.36
C THR A 123 8.20 -5.43 12.48
N ALA A 124 7.72 -4.69 11.49
CA ALA A 124 6.30 -4.52 11.25
C ALA A 124 6.02 -4.43 9.75
N LEU A 125 4.83 -4.88 9.36
CA LEU A 125 4.27 -4.74 8.02
C LEU A 125 2.83 -4.27 8.16
N SER A 126 2.35 -3.45 7.23
CA SER A 126 0.93 -3.22 7.05
C SER A 126 0.61 -3.28 5.56
N ALA A 127 -0.41 -4.06 5.21
CA ALA A 127 -0.72 -4.41 3.83
C ALA A 127 -2.23 -4.47 3.61
N PHE A 128 -2.67 -4.19 2.38
CA PHE A 128 -4.05 -4.41 1.97
C PHE A 128 -4.24 -5.85 1.51
N SER A 129 -5.32 -6.51 1.91
CA SER A 129 -5.48 -7.96 1.75
C SER A 129 -5.80 -8.41 0.33
N TYR A 130 -6.42 -7.56 -0.49
CA TYR A 130 -6.97 -7.95 -1.80
C TYR A 130 -6.43 -7.13 -2.98
N THR A 131 -5.56 -6.17 -2.70
CA THR A 131 -4.99 -5.28 -3.72
C THR A 131 -3.56 -4.93 -3.34
N GLY A 132 -2.78 -4.56 -4.35
CA GLY A 132 -1.40 -4.13 -4.19
C GLY A 132 -0.36 -5.24 -4.28
N GLU A 133 0.87 -4.83 -4.10
CA GLU A 133 2.09 -5.63 -4.26
C GLU A 133 3.20 -5.11 -3.35
N ASP A 134 4.18 -5.96 -3.06
CA ASP A 134 5.39 -5.54 -2.36
C ASP A 134 6.23 -4.62 -3.25
N ARG A 135 6.57 -3.43 -2.75
CA ARG A 135 7.35 -2.43 -3.47
C ARG A 135 8.05 -1.49 -2.51
N ASP A 136 9.29 -1.09 -2.81
CA ASP A 136 10.03 -0.07 -2.07
C ASP A 136 10.10 -0.31 -0.54
N GLY A 137 10.11 -1.58 -0.13
CA GLY A 137 10.14 -2.00 1.28
C GLY A 137 8.81 -1.87 2.02
N GLY A 138 7.69 -1.78 1.31
CA GLY A 138 6.34 -1.75 1.87
C GLY A 138 5.29 -2.32 0.92
N HIS A 139 4.03 -2.01 1.19
CA HIS A 139 2.88 -2.44 0.40
C HIS A 139 2.35 -1.31 -0.47
N TYR A 140 2.46 -1.47 -1.78
CA TYR A 140 2.03 -0.51 -2.78
C TYR A 140 0.68 -0.89 -3.36
N ALA A 141 -0.23 0.05 -3.53
CA ALA A 141 -1.46 -0.15 -4.27
C ALA A 141 -1.90 1.12 -5.00
N VAL A 142 -2.81 0.98 -5.96
CA VAL A 142 -3.52 2.12 -6.54
C VAL A 142 -4.94 2.12 -5.98
N ILE A 143 -5.31 3.20 -5.29
CA ILE A 143 -6.66 3.39 -4.78
C ILE A 143 -7.55 3.85 -5.91
N GLU A 144 -8.46 2.98 -6.33
CA GLU A 144 -9.37 3.22 -7.46
C GLU A 144 -10.72 3.81 -7.03
N ASN A 145 -11.17 3.58 -5.80
CA ASN A 145 -12.47 4.02 -5.29
C ASN A 145 -12.33 5.08 -4.21
N ASP A 146 -13.25 6.05 -4.17
CA ASP A 146 -13.31 7.11 -3.16
C ASP A 146 -14.78 7.34 -2.74
N PRO A 147 -15.16 7.13 -1.47
CA PRO A 147 -14.30 6.61 -0.41
C PRO A 147 -13.87 5.16 -0.69
N GLY A 148 -12.61 4.84 -0.45
CA GLY A 148 -12.09 3.49 -0.60
C GLY A 148 -12.26 2.69 0.68
N ASP A 149 -12.78 1.47 0.58
CA ASP A 149 -12.74 0.47 1.65
C ASP A 149 -11.60 -0.51 1.38
N LEU A 150 -10.62 -0.55 2.28
CA LEU A 150 -9.35 -1.24 2.08
C LEU A 150 -9.14 -2.22 3.25
N PRO A 151 -9.73 -3.44 3.19
CA PRO A 151 -9.39 -4.49 4.14
C PRO A 151 -7.89 -4.75 4.11
N GLY A 152 -7.27 -4.88 5.29
CA GLY A 152 -5.84 -5.09 5.40
C GLY A 152 -5.46 -5.83 6.68
N THR A 153 -4.17 -5.99 6.85
CA THR A 153 -3.54 -6.55 8.04
C THR A 153 -2.41 -5.65 8.51
N THR A 154 -2.11 -5.75 9.80
CA THR A 154 -0.89 -5.21 10.40
C THR A 154 -0.22 -6.35 11.15
N THR A 155 1.02 -6.63 10.76
CA THR A 155 1.83 -7.71 11.32
C THR A 155 2.97 -7.10 12.11
N VAL A 156 3.19 -7.54 13.36
CA VAL A 156 4.25 -7.04 14.24
C VAL A 156 5.03 -8.17 14.90
N SER A 157 6.31 -7.93 15.16
CA SER A 157 7.19 -8.93 15.81
C SER A 157 6.89 -9.22 17.30
N GLY A 158 5.98 -8.47 17.92
CA GLY A 158 5.59 -8.65 19.32
C GLY A 158 5.18 -7.33 20.01
N PRO A 159 5.04 -7.32 21.35
CA PRO A 159 4.72 -6.09 22.09
C PRO A 159 5.80 -5.01 21.91
N GLY A 160 5.37 -3.75 21.73
CA GLY A 160 6.28 -2.62 21.50
C GLY A 160 5.60 -1.42 20.84
N CYS A 161 6.38 -0.39 20.55
CA CYS A 161 5.93 0.80 19.84
C CYS A 161 6.30 0.74 18.35
N TYR A 162 5.33 1.02 17.49
CA TYR A 162 5.45 0.87 16.04
C TYR A 162 4.94 2.11 15.33
N ALA A 163 5.45 2.33 14.12
CA ALA A 163 4.97 3.38 13.24
C ALA A 163 4.67 2.84 11.84
N ILE A 164 3.64 3.40 11.22
CA ILE A 164 3.32 3.23 9.81
C ILE A 164 3.51 4.59 9.13
N GLN A 165 4.21 4.61 8.01
CA GLN A 165 4.23 5.73 7.07
C GLN A 165 3.33 5.37 5.88
N ALA A 166 2.33 6.21 5.62
CA ALA A 166 1.48 6.14 4.45
C ALA A 166 1.79 7.31 3.52
N ASP A 167 2.21 7.00 2.31
CA ASP A 167 2.61 7.98 1.30
C ASP A 167 1.69 7.89 0.09
N GLY A 168 1.21 9.05 -0.36
CA GLY A 168 0.58 9.20 -1.67
C GLY A 168 1.27 10.29 -2.48
N THR A 169 0.73 10.60 -3.64
CA THR A 169 1.24 11.68 -4.51
C THR A 169 1.12 13.08 -3.91
N THR A 170 0.20 13.28 -2.96
CA THR A 170 -0.11 14.60 -2.37
C THR A 170 0.07 14.66 -0.86
N PHE A 171 0.47 13.55 -0.23
CA PHE A 171 0.60 13.48 1.23
C PHE A 171 1.67 12.47 1.65
N SER A 172 2.17 12.65 2.87
CA SER A 172 2.94 11.67 3.61
C SER A 172 2.55 11.82 5.08
N THR A 173 2.12 10.74 5.72
CA THR A 173 1.68 10.77 7.13
C THR A 173 2.31 9.63 7.90
N THR A 174 2.55 9.86 9.19
CA THR A 174 3.08 8.87 10.12
C THR A 174 2.07 8.60 11.22
N ILE A 175 1.76 7.33 11.43
CA ILE A 175 0.82 6.84 12.43
C ILE A 175 1.58 5.98 13.41
N VAL A 176 1.62 6.38 14.67
CA VAL A 176 2.27 5.64 15.76
C VAL A 176 1.23 4.89 16.57
N PHE A 177 1.49 3.63 16.88
CA PHE A 177 0.61 2.80 17.69
C PHE A 177 1.39 1.90 18.65
N LEU A 178 0.74 1.53 19.74
CA LEU A 178 1.27 0.56 20.69
C LEU A 178 0.76 -0.84 20.32
N ALA A 179 1.63 -1.85 20.29
CA ALA A 179 1.21 -3.24 20.24
C ALA A 179 1.36 -3.88 21.63
N ARG A 180 0.32 -4.58 22.09
CA ARG A 180 0.29 -5.14 23.45
C ARG A 180 -0.54 -6.43 23.52
N SER A 181 -0.07 -7.40 24.31
CA SER A 181 -0.79 -8.62 24.70
C SER A 181 -1.98 -8.31 25.63
#